data_AF-A0A143PJK1-F1
#
_entry.id   AF-A0A143PJK1-F1
#
_cell.length_a   1.000
_cell.length_b   1.000
_cell.length_c   1.000
_cell.angle_alpha   90.00
_cell.angle_beta   90.00
_cell.angle_gamma   90.00
#
_symmetry.space_group_name_H-M   'P 1'
#
loop_
_entity.id
_entity.type
_entity.pdbx_description
1 polymer ?
#
loop_
_entity_poly.entity_id
_entity_poly.type
_entity_poly.pdbx_seq_one_letter_code
_entity_poly.pdbx_strand_id
1 'polypeptide(L)'
;MTRLACLSLALVATLARGGVAVRAQAPTGPTFDCTRAAGKVETLICTDEALATLDRRLADVYAKAIAGSPANVAATQKALQRGWIKGRDDCWKSAETKTCVQREYRSRIAELQIVSGQVEGLSPVSFRCSGAPAAPVTATFYNETDPASTVLTVGTDQVIAFRQPAASGTSYAGSNVDYREHQGAVTINWFGATLACTRR
;
A
#
# COMPACT_ATOMS: atom_id res chain seq x y z
N MET A 1 -71.82 22.77 54.25
CA MET A 1 -70.47 23.14 54.71
C MET A 1 -69.46 22.62 53.68
N THR A 2 -69.09 23.42 52.66
CA THR A 2 -67.75 24.07 52.50
C THR A 2 -66.59 23.03 52.48
N ARG A 3 -65.69 22.89 51.49
CA ARG A 3 -65.21 23.71 50.35
C ARG A 3 -64.60 22.83 49.24
N LEU A 4 -64.64 23.36 48.01
CA LEU A 4 -63.80 22.99 46.86
C LEU A 4 -62.30 23.19 47.15
N ALA A 5 -61.44 22.39 46.50
CA ALA A 5 -60.09 22.80 46.13
C ALA A 5 -59.71 22.18 44.76
N CYS A 6 -59.58 23.05 43.76
CA CYS A 6 -58.95 22.80 42.47
C CYS A 6 -57.48 22.43 42.67
N LEU A 7 -56.97 21.44 41.91
CA LEU A 7 -55.54 21.34 41.60
C LEU A 7 -55.35 21.18 40.10
N SER A 8 -54.59 22.13 39.59
CA SER A 8 -54.33 22.49 38.20
C SER A 8 -53.38 21.54 37.47
N LEU A 9 -53.69 21.32 36.18
CA LEU A 9 -52.82 20.73 35.16
C LEU A 9 -51.46 21.44 35.09
N ALA A 10 -50.38 20.69 34.93
CA ALA A 10 -49.14 21.17 34.33
C ALA A 10 -48.71 20.19 33.22
N LEU A 11 -48.92 20.58 31.97
CA LEU A 11 -48.49 19.86 30.78
C LEU A 11 -47.02 20.22 30.50
N VAL A 12 -46.10 19.29 30.75
CA VAL A 12 -44.68 19.48 30.44
C VAL A 12 -44.46 19.13 28.96
N ALA A 13 -44.33 20.14 28.11
CA ALA A 13 -43.98 19.97 26.71
C ALA A 13 -42.46 19.78 26.56
N THR A 14 -42.01 18.53 26.41
CA THR A 14 -40.61 18.21 26.06
C THR A 14 -40.35 18.49 24.58
N LEU A 15 -39.60 19.56 24.30
CA LEU A 15 -39.07 19.85 22.96
C LEU A 15 -37.93 18.89 22.64
N ALA A 16 -38.22 17.83 21.87
CA ALA A 16 -37.20 16.97 21.29
C ALA A 16 -36.42 17.75 20.21
N ARG A 17 -35.17 18.13 20.54
CA ARG A 17 -34.23 18.71 19.57
C ARG A 17 -33.80 17.61 18.60
N GLY A 18 -34.36 17.63 17.39
CA GLY A 18 -33.88 16.82 16.27
C GLY A 18 -32.49 17.29 15.86
N GLY A 19 -31.45 16.55 16.28
CA GLY A 19 -30.09 16.75 15.79
C GLY A 19 -30.00 16.31 14.33
N VAL A 20 -29.71 17.25 13.43
CA VAL A 20 -29.38 16.94 12.03
C VAL A 20 -28.01 16.25 12.03
N ALA A 21 -27.99 14.95 11.79
CA ALA A 21 -26.74 14.22 11.59
C ALA A 21 -26.12 14.69 10.26
N VAL A 22 -25.11 15.56 10.35
CA VAL A 22 -24.26 15.90 9.19
C VAL A 22 -23.47 14.64 8.84
N ARG A 23 -23.88 13.95 7.77
CA ARG A 23 -23.02 12.93 7.15
C ARG A 23 -21.83 13.67 6.54
N ALA A 24 -20.63 13.42 7.08
CA ALA A 24 -19.41 13.83 6.41
C ALA A 24 -19.41 13.19 5.01
N GLN A 25 -19.48 14.02 3.96
CA GLN A 25 -19.31 13.56 2.58
C GLN A 25 -17.90 13.00 2.48
N ALA A 26 -17.74 11.75 2.00
CA ALA A 26 -16.41 11.23 1.71
C ALA A 26 -15.70 12.17 0.73
N PRO A 27 -14.37 12.36 0.84
CA PRO A 27 -13.62 13.18 -0.11
C PRO A 27 -13.96 12.74 -1.53
N THR A 28 -14.41 13.68 -2.36
CA THR A 28 -14.69 13.41 -3.77
C THR A 28 -13.41 13.65 -4.55
N GLY A 29 -12.88 12.62 -5.22
CA GLY A 29 -11.65 12.69 -6.00
C GLY A 29 -10.33 12.45 -5.24
N PRO A 30 -9.18 12.53 -5.93
CA PRO A 30 -7.85 12.27 -5.38
C PRO A 30 -7.36 13.40 -4.44
N THR A 31 -6.16 13.26 -3.91
CA THR A 31 -5.51 14.23 -3.00
C THR A 31 -4.93 15.45 -3.68
N PHE A 32 -4.86 15.46 -5.02
CA PHE A 32 -4.43 16.60 -5.82
C PHE A 32 -5.61 17.31 -6.50
N ASP A 33 -5.39 18.55 -6.90
CA ASP A 33 -6.40 19.39 -7.53
C ASP A 33 -6.66 18.95 -8.99
N CYS A 34 -7.82 18.35 -9.23
CA CYS A 34 -8.22 17.88 -10.55
C CYS A 34 -8.37 18.98 -11.61
N THR A 35 -8.53 20.25 -11.21
CA THR A 35 -8.53 21.36 -12.16
C THR A 35 -7.13 21.67 -12.71
N ARG A 36 -6.09 21.16 -12.03
CA ARG A 36 -4.68 21.28 -12.40
C ARG A 36 -4.09 19.98 -12.93
N ALA A 37 -4.90 18.93 -13.04
CA ALA A 37 -4.48 17.63 -13.55
C ALA A 37 -3.87 17.77 -14.95
N ALA A 38 -2.68 17.23 -15.13
CA ALA A 38 -1.93 17.27 -16.37
C ALA A 38 -1.73 15.86 -16.93
N GLY A 39 -2.00 15.72 -18.24
CA GLY A 39 -1.78 14.47 -18.95
C GLY A 39 -2.80 13.37 -18.65
N LYS A 40 -2.66 12.25 -19.38
CA LYS A 40 -3.65 11.17 -19.42
C LYS A 40 -3.86 10.49 -18.06
N VAL A 41 -2.79 10.31 -17.28
CA VAL A 41 -2.84 9.56 -16.01
C VAL A 41 -3.56 10.35 -14.92
N GLU A 42 -3.24 11.63 -14.72
CA GLU A 42 -3.91 12.44 -13.68
C GLU A 42 -5.39 12.66 -13.99
N THR A 43 -5.74 12.91 -15.26
CA THR A 43 -7.15 12.99 -15.68
C THR A 43 -7.90 11.68 -15.41
N LEU A 44 -7.25 10.54 -15.66
CA LEU A 44 -7.83 9.23 -15.37
C LEU A 44 -8.06 9.04 -13.86
N ILE A 45 -7.10 9.40 -13.01
CA ILE A 45 -7.23 9.31 -11.54
C ILE A 45 -8.38 10.22 -11.04
N CYS A 46 -8.56 11.39 -11.64
CA CYS A 46 -9.64 12.31 -11.29
C CYS A 46 -11.05 11.82 -11.63
N THR A 47 -11.17 10.92 -12.63
CA THR A 47 -12.46 10.44 -13.14
C THR A 47 -12.78 9.00 -12.72
N ASP A 48 -11.80 8.28 -12.16
CA ASP A 48 -11.95 6.91 -11.68
C ASP A 48 -11.89 6.84 -10.15
N GLU A 49 -13.02 6.56 -9.51
CA GLU A 49 -13.12 6.55 -8.04
C GLU A 49 -12.22 5.52 -7.36
N ALA A 50 -11.93 4.38 -8.03
CA ALA A 50 -11.05 3.37 -7.46
C ALA A 50 -9.59 3.86 -7.44
N LEU A 51 -9.15 4.58 -8.48
CA LEU A 51 -7.84 5.22 -8.51
C LEU A 51 -7.75 6.40 -7.52
N ALA A 52 -8.79 7.23 -7.44
CA ALA A 52 -8.85 8.30 -6.45
C ALA A 52 -8.77 7.75 -5.01
N THR A 53 -9.42 6.62 -4.74
CA THR A 53 -9.33 5.92 -3.46
C THR A 53 -7.90 5.43 -3.16
N LEU A 54 -7.22 4.84 -4.15
CA LEU A 54 -5.82 4.43 -4.01
C LEU A 54 -4.89 5.62 -3.75
N ASP A 55 -5.16 6.76 -4.38
CA ASP A 55 -4.41 7.99 -4.18
C ASP A 55 -4.52 8.51 -2.73
N ARG A 56 -5.75 8.58 -2.20
CA ARG A 56 -5.99 8.93 -0.80
C ARG A 56 -5.33 7.95 0.17
N ARG A 57 -5.45 6.64 -0.10
CA ARG A 57 -4.80 5.61 0.72
C ARG A 57 -3.28 5.75 0.73
N LEU A 58 -2.67 6.04 -0.42
CA LEU A 58 -1.23 6.27 -0.50
C LEU A 58 -0.82 7.49 0.32
N ALA A 59 -1.58 8.59 0.26
CA ALA A 59 -1.29 9.78 1.06
C ALA A 59 -1.33 9.49 2.56
N ASP A 60 -2.31 8.73 3.05
CA ASP A 60 -2.42 8.34 4.46
C ASP A 60 -1.23 7.47 4.91
N VAL A 61 -0.86 6.47 4.09
CA VAL A 61 0.29 5.60 4.37
C VAL A 61 1.59 6.38 4.36
N TYR A 62 1.76 7.27 3.39
CA TYR A 62 2.93 8.13 3.28
C TYR A 62 3.05 9.08 4.48
N ALA A 63 1.95 9.71 4.91
CA ALA A 63 1.96 10.60 6.08
C ALA A 63 2.44 9.86 7.34
N LYS A 64 1.96 8.65 7.58
CA LYS A 64 2.39 7.78 8.70
C LYS A 64 3.88 7.42 8.58
N ALA A 65 4.32 7.02 7.39
CA ALA A 65 5.71 6.68 7.13
C ALA A 65 6.66 7.86 7.41
N ILE A 66 6.26 9.09 7.10
CA ILE A 66 7.08 10.28 7.35
C ILE A 66 7.04 10.71 8.81
N ALA A 67 5.87 10.69 9.46
CA ALA A 67 5.70 11.20 10.83
C ALA A 67 6.55 10.47 11.87
N GLY A 68 6.78 9.17 11.68
CA GLY A 68 7.61 8.35 12.58
C GLY A 68 9.09 8.25 12.21
N SER A 69 9.53 8.88 11.12
CA SER A 69 10.86 8.63 10.55
C SER A 69 11.92 9.66 11.00
N PRO A 70 13.18 9.24 11.19
CA PRO A 70 14.32 10.16 11.29
C PRO A 70 14.38 11.12 10.09
N ALA A 71 14.92 12.33 10.30
CA ALA A 71 14.91 13.38 9.27
C ALA A 71 15.57 12.97 7.94
N ASN A 72 16.67 12.22 7.99
CA ASN A 72 17.33 11.68 6.80
C ASN A 72 16.47 10.65 6.07
N VAL A 73 15.78 9.76 6.80
CA VAL A 73 14.85 8.78 6.23
C VAL A 73 13.66 9.48 5.58
N ALA A 74 13.08 10.47 6.26
CA ALA A 74 11.99 11.27 5.73
C ALA A 74 12.38 12.05 4.46
N ALA A 75 13.60 12.61 4.41
CA ALA A 75 14.12 13.30 3.24
C ALA A 75 14.27 12.34 2.04
N THR A 76 14.81 11.13 2.27
CA THR A 76 14.89 10.09 1.25
C THR A 76 13.51 9.69 0.73
N GLN A 77 12.54 9.42 1.62
CA GLN A 77 11.19 9.06 1.20
C GLN A 77 10.48 10.17 0.43
N LYS A 78 10.71 11.44 0.77
CA LYS A 78 10.22 12.59 -0.02
C LYS A 78 10.80 12.59 -1.44
N ALA A 79 12.08 12.29 -1.60
CA ALA A 79 12.71 12.22 -2.91
C ALA A 79 12.17 11.04 -3.74
N LEU A 80 12.06 9.86 -3.13
CA LEU A 80 11.49 8.67 -3.76
C LEU A 80 10.04 8.89 -4.17
N GLN A 81 9.22 9.55 -3.34
CA GLN A 81 7.83 9.85 -3.66
C GLN A 81 7.69 10.75 -4.90
N ARG A 82 8.56 11.76 -5.05
CA ARG A 82 8.59 12.60 -6.27
C ARG A 82 9.00 11.82 -7.51
N GLY A 83 9.96 10.90 -7.37
CA GLY A 83 10.35 10.00 -8.46
C GLY A 83 9.22 9.06 -8.85
N TRP A 84 8.54 8.48 -7.86
CA TRP A 84 7.41 7.58 -8.05
C TRP A 84 6.25 8.24 -8.80
N ILE A 85 5.90 9.51 -8.52
CA ILE A 85 4.86 10.24 -9.27
C ILE A 85 5.15 10.22 -10.78
N LYS A 86 6.41 10.46 -11.17
CA LYS A 86 6.81 10.40 -12.59
C LYS A 86 6.66 8.99 -13.17
N GLY A 87 7.02 7.96 -12.41
CA GLY A 87 6.85 6.56 -12.80
C GLY A 87 5.38 6.17 -12.98
N ARG A 88 4.51 6.59 -12.05
CA ARG A 88 3.05 6.45 -12.16
C ARG A 88 2.54 7.10 -13.44
N ASP A 89 2.97 8.32 -13.73
CA ASP A 89 2.49 9.07 -14.89
C ASP A 89 2.95 8.43 -16.20
N ASP A 90 4.13 7.81 -16.23
CA ASP A 90 4.64 7.04 -17.37
C ASP A 90 3.74 5.86 -17.79
N CYS A 91 2.77 5.45 -16.95
CA CYS A 91 1.72 4.51 -17.34
C CYS A 91 0.91 4.95 -18.56
N TRP A 92 0.96 6.23 -18.97
CA TRP A 92 0.37 6.68 -20.23
C TRP A 92 0.88 5.89 -21.44
N LYS A 93 2.10 5.35 -21.37
CA LYS A 93 2.74 4.52 -22.40
C LYS A 93 2.20 3.09 -22.46
N SER A 94 1.49 2.64 -21.42
CA SER A 94 0.93 1.29 -21.36
C SER A 94 -0.39 1.19 -22.13
N ALA A 95 -0.57 0.08 -22.85
CA ALA A 95 -1.85 -0.27 -23.47
C ALA A 95 -2.99 -0.34 -22.42
N GLU A 96 -2.68 -0.89 -21.24
CA GLU A 96 -3.60 -1.01 -20.11
C GLU A 96 -3.33 0.08 -19.06
N THR A 97 -3.51 1.35 -19.45
CA THR A 97 -3.16 2.52 -18.62
C THR A 97 -3.73 2.42 -17.19
N LYS A 98 -5.01 2.07 -17.03
CA LYS A 98 -5.65 1.94 -15.71
C LYS A 98 -4.98 0.88 -14.84
N THR A 99 -4.76 -0.31 -15.38
CA THR A 99 -4.14 -1.43 -14.65
C THR A 99 -2.69 -1.10 -14.28
N CYS A 100 -1.97 -0.39 -15.15
CA CYS A 100 -0.64 0.13 -14.82
C CYS A 100 -0.70 1.07 -13.62
N VAL A 101 -1.57 2.08 -13.64
CA VAL A 101 -1.70 3.06 -12.53
C VAL A 101 -2.11 2.36 -11.22
N GLN A 102 -3.05 1.41 -11.28
CA GLN A 102 -3.43 0.60 -10.10
C GLN A 102 -2.25 -0.14 -9.49
N ARG A 103 -1.40 -0.76 -10.32
CA ARG A 103 -0.20 -1.46 -9.86
C ARG A 103 0.79 -0.49 -9.22
N GLU A 104 1.04 0.67 -9.84
CA GLU A 104 1.96 1.68 -9.30
C GLU A 104 1.54 2.16 -7.91
N TYR A 105 0.24 2.44 -7.70
CA TYR A 105 -0.28 2.80 -6.38
C TYR A 105 -0.12 1.67 -5.37
N ARG A 106 -0.54 0.44 -5.73
CA ARG A 106 -0.51 -0.72 -4.83
C ARG A 106 0.91 -1.08 -4.39
N SER A 107 1.84 -1.17 -5.34
CA SER A 107 3.25 -1.42 -5.05
C SER A 107 3.83 -0.36 -4.12
N ARG A 108 3.56 0.93 -4.39
CA ARG A 108 4.08 2.01 -3.53
C ARG A 108 3.49 2.01 -2.12
N ILE A 109 2.20 1.70 -1.99
CA ILE A 109 1.56 1.52 -0.68
C ILE A 109 2.24 0.39 0.09
N ALA A 110 2.43 -0.77 -0.54
CA ALA A 110 3.08 -1.93 0.08
C ALA A 110 4.54 -1.63 0.48
N GLU A 111 5.32 -0.97 -0.39
CA GLU A 111 6.69 -0.53 -0.07
C GLU A 111 6.73 0.33 1.18
N LEU A 112 5.91 1.40 1.21
CA LEU A 112 5.89 2.31 2.33
C LEU A 112 5.47 1.60 3.61
N GLN A 113 4.46 0.72 3.54
CA GLN A 113 4.03 -0.05 4.70
C GLN A 113 5.15 -0.94 5.26
N ILE A 114 5.90 -1.60 4.37
CA ILE A 114 7.01 -2.49 4.76
C ILE A 114 8.16 -1.68 5.38
N VAL A 115 8.63 -0.63 4.71
CA VAL A 115 9.82 0.12 5.15
C VAL A 115 9.57 0.98 6.38
N SER A 116 8.30 1.33 6.67
CA SER A 116 7.93 2.07 7.89
C SER A 116 7.44 1.17 9.03
N GLY A 117 7.39 -0.16 8.84
CA GLY A 117 6.91 -1.08 9.86
C GLY A 117 5.40 -0.96 10.15
N GLN A 118 4.61 -0.47 9.20
CA GLN A 118 3.15 -0.39 9.31
C GLN A 118 2.46 -1.74 9.03
N VAL A 119 3.22 -2.74 8.61
CA VAL A 119 2.75 -4.11 8.38
C VAL A 119 3.79 -5.07 8.91
N GLU A 120 3.34 -6.12 9.59
CA GLU A 120 4.20 -7.15 10.14
C GLU A 120 4.55 -8.19 9.08
N GLY A 121 5.82 -8.56 9.01
CA GLY A 121 6.30 -9.66 8.18
C GLY A 121 6.23 -10.98 8.92
N LEU A 122 6.07 -12.09 8.19
CA LEU A 122 6.27 -13.42 8.74
C LEU A 122 7.74 -13.60 9.17
N SER A 123 8.01 -14.57 10.04
CA SER A 123 9.39 -14.89 10.44
C SER A 123 10.27 -15.16 9.20
N PRO A 124 11.48 -14.57 9.13
CA PRO A 124 12.36 -14.73 7.98
C PRO A 124 12.67 -16.21 7.70
N VAL A 125 12.45 -16.64 6.46
CA VAL A 125 12.82 -17.97 5.98
C VAL A 125 14.26 -17.92 5.50
N SER A 126 15.09 -18.83 6.00
CA SER A 126 16.49 -18.96 5.56
C SER A 126 16.64 -19.95 4.43
N PHE A 127 17.53 -19.67 3.48
CA PHE A 127 17.83 -20.55 2.36
C PHE A 127 19.30 -20.95 2.35
N ARG A 128 19.56 -22.17 1.89
CA ARG A 128 20.88 -22.60 1.43
C ARG A 128 20.88 -22.48 -0.08
N CYS A 129 21.76 -21.65 -0.63
CA CYS A 129 21.81 -21.37 -2.06
C CYS A 129 23.17 -21.76 -2.63
N SER A 130 23.14 -22.32 -3.85
CA SER A 130 24.30 -22.44 -4.73
C SER A 130 24.24 -21.38 -5.83
N GLY A 131 25.38 -20.80 -6.19
CA GLY A 131 25.48 -19.69 -7.13
C GLY A 131 26.24 -18.50 -6.54
N ALA A 132 26.37 -17.42 -7.32
CA ALA A 132 26.94 -16.16 -6.86
C ALA A 132 25.83 -15.10 -6.68
N PRO A 133 25.90 -14.22 -5.65
CA PRO A 133 26.93 -14.18 -4.62
C PRO A 133 26.78 -15.31 -3.58
N ALA A 134 27.90 -15.77 -3.03
CA ALA A 134 27.93 -16.73 -1.92
C ALA A 134 27.64 -16.00 -0.59
N ALA A 135 26.40 -15.56 -0.41
CA ALA A 135 25.95 -14.81 0.76
C ALA A 135 24.75 -15.50 1.42
N PRO A 136 24.48 -15.25 2.72
CA PRO A 136 23.24 -15.68 3.35
C PRO A 136 22.03 -15.11 2.61
N VAL A 137 21.05 -15.97 2.34
CA VAL A 137 19.81 -15.58 1.67
C VAL A 137 18.64 -15.82 2.61
N THR A 138 17.83 -14.78 2.82
CA THR A 138 16.58 -14.88 3.57
C THR A 138 15.41 -14.23 2.81
N ALA A 139 14.20 -14.66 3.11
CA ALA A 139 12.97 -14.04 2.63
C ALA A 139 12.01 -13.80 3.79
N THR A 140 11.52 -12.57 3.91
CA THR A 140 10.45 -12.19 4.84
C THR A 140 9.20 -11.93 4.02
N PHE A 141 8.15 -12.73 4.21
CA PHE A 141 6.91 -12.63 3.44
C PHE A 141 5.88 -11.76 4.16
N TYR A 142 5.16 -10.94 3.40
CA TYR A 142 4.12 -10.02 3.87
C TYR A 142 2.82 -10.36 3.17
N ASN A 143 1.94 -11.10 3.85
CA ASN A 143 0.66 -11.55 3.27
C ASN A 143 -0.42 -10.47 3.31
N GLU A 144 -0.27 -9.47 4.18
CA GLU A 144 -1.26 -8.40 4.38
C GLU A 144 -1.08 -7.21 3.44
N THR A 145 0.03 -7.15 2.70
CA THR A 145 0.20 -6.14 1.65
C THR A 145 -0.61 -6.50 0.40
N ASP A 146 -0.97 -5.50 -0.39
CA ASP A 146 -1.61 -5.67 -1.69
C ASP A 146 -0.75 -5.03 -2.78
N PRO A 147 -0.10 -5.82 -3.67
CA PRO A 147 -0.08 -7.29 -3.67
C PRO A 147 0.72 -7.86 -2.49
N ALA A 148 0.54 -9.15 -2.20
CA ALA A 148 1.39 -9.84 -1.23
C ALA A 148 2.86 -9.70 -1.64
N SER A 149 3.73 -9.43 -0.68
CA SER A 149 5.12 -9.04 -0.95
C SER A 149 6.12 -9.95 -0.24
N THR A 150 7.37 -9.87 -0.66
CA THR A 150 8.50 -10.45 0.06
C THR A 150 9.67 -9.47 0.07
N VAL A 151 10.36 -9.37 1.20
CA VAL A 151 11.68 -8.74 1.27
C VAL A 151 12.70 -9.87 1.09
N LEU A 152 13.40 -9.88 -0.03
CA LEU A 152 14.52 -10.78 -0.30
C LEU A 152 15.79 -10.10 0.18
N THR A 153 16.53 -10.76 1.07
CA THR A 153 17.81 -10.29 1.57
C THR A 153 18.91 -11.22 1.08
N VAL A 154 19.93 -10.67 0.43
CA VAL A 154 21.14 -11.39 0.00
C VAL A 154 22.35 -10.67 0.59
N GLY A 155 22.98 -11.28 1.60
CA GLY A 155 23.99 -10.61 2.40
C GLY A 155 23.38 -9.43 3.18
N THR A 156 23.73 -8.20 2.79
CA THR A 156 23.19 -6.96 3.37
C THR A 156 22.18 -6.27 2.45
N ASP A 157 22.10 -6.70 1.19
CA ASP A 157 21.27 -6.05 0.19
C ASP A 157 19.85 -6.60 0.24
N GLN A 158 18.88 -5.70 0.07
CA GLN A 158 17.47 -6.02 0.17
C GLN A 158 16.70 -5.51 -1.04
N VAL A 159 15.78 -6.33 -1.53
CA VAL A 159 14.81 -5.96 -2.56
C VAL A 159 13.41 -6.41 -2.12
N ILE A 160 12.45 -5.49 -2.22
CA ILE A 160 11.03 -5.82 -2.11
C ILE A 160 10.59 -6.36 -3.47
N ALA A 161 10.00 -7.55 -3.46
CA ALA A 161 9.41 -8.18 -4.64
C ALA A 161 7.93 -8.46 -4.38
N PHE A 162 7.11 -8.30 -5.42
CA PHE A 162 5.66 -8.40 -5.36
C PHE A 162 5.18 -9.69 -6.01
N ARG A 163 4.15 -10.31 -5.43
CA ARG A 163 3.58 -11.55 -5.94
C ARG A 163 3.14 -11.39 -7.39
N GLN A 164 3.54 -12.34 -8.22
CA GLN A 164 3.16 -12.44 -9.62
C GLN A 164 2.19 -13.60 -9.84
N PRO A 165 1.36 -13.54 -10.90
CA PRO A 165 0.64 -14.71 -11.38
C PRO A 165 1.61 -15.86 -11.70
N ALA A 166 1.28 -17.08 -11.26
CA ALA A 166 2.07 -18.27 -11.54
C ALA A 166 1.13 -19.45 -11.83
N ALA A 167 1.48 -20.27 -12.82
CA ALA A 167 0.70 -21.47 -13.18
C ALA A 167 0.81 -22.57 -12.10
N SER A 168 1.93 -22.63 -11.40
CA SER A 168 2.21 -23.56 -10.31
C SER A 168 3.24 -22.97 -9.36
N GLY A 169 3.14 -23.27 -8.07
CA GLY A 169 4.05 -22.74 -7.06
C GLY A 169 3.81 -21.27 -6.76
N THR A 170 4.84 -20.57 -6.32
CA THR A 170 4.76 -19.15 -5.94
C THR A 170 5.84 -18.34 -6.65
N SER A 171 5.48 -17.17 -7.19
CA SER A 171 6.42 -16.25 -7.80
C SER A 171 6.28 -14.84 -7.23
N TYR A 172 7.42 -14.19 -7.05
CA TYR A 172 7.54 -12.77 -6.72
C TYR A 172 8.54 -12.12 -7.67
N ALA A 173 8.29 -10.87 -8.06
CA ALA A 173 9.20 -10.10 -8.92
C ALA A 173 9.35 -8.66 -8.41
N GLY A 174 10.57 -8.14 -8.51
CA GLY A 174 10.95 -6.77 -8.20
C GLY A 174 11.98 -6.26 -9.21
N SER A 175 12.56 -5.10 -8.95
CA SER A 175 13.55 -4.49 -9.85
C SER A 175 14.78 -5.38 -10.03
N ASN A 176 14.90 -6.02 -11.20
CA ASN A 176 15.97 -6.98 -11.56
C ASN A 176 16.09 -8.17 -10.60
N VAL A 177 14.99 -8.54 -9.95
CA VAL A 177 14.94 -9.69 -9.04
C VAL A 177 13.69 -10.51 -9.31
N ASP A 178 13.88 -11.81 -9.46
CA ASP A 178 12.79 -12.79 -9.57
C ASP A 178 12.98 -13.87 -8.51
N TYR A 179 11.92 -14.21 -7.79
CA TYR A 179 11.85 -15.37 -6.92
C TYR A 179 10.79 -16.33 -7.46
N ARG A 180 11.13 -17.61 -7.54
CA ARG A 180 10.21 -18.69 -7.91
C ARG A 180 10.39 -19.86 -6.98
N GLU A 181 9.30 -20.32 -6.39
CA GLU A 181 9.22 -21.56 -5.63
C GLU A 181 8.36 -22.55 -6.41
N HIS A 182 8.85 -23.79 -6.50
CA HIS A 182 8.09 -24.90 -7.05
C HIS A 182 8.54 -26.20 -6.38
N GLN A 183 7.59 -26.89 -5.72
CA GLN A 183 7.80 -28.20 -5.08
C GLN A 183 8.97 -28.20 -4.07
N GLY A 184 9.15 -27.11 -3.33
CA GLY A 184 10.20 -26.97 -2.31
C GLY A 184 11.58 -26.54 -2.86
N ALA A 185 11.75 -26.49 -4.18
CA ALA A 185 12.91 -25.88 -4.81
C ALA A 185 12.65 -24.38 -5.05
N VAL A 186 13.65 -23.55 -4.77
CA VAL A 186 13.59 -22.11 -4.96
C VAL A 186 14.65 -21.67 -5.97
N THR A 187 14.27 -20.86 -6.94
CA THR A 187 15.21 -20.18 -7.84
C THR A 187 15.07 -18.69 -7.65
N ILE A 188 16.19 -18.00 -7.43
CA ILE A 188 16.24 -16.55 -7.30
C ILE A 188 17.15 -16.01 -8.40
N ASN A 189 16.61 -15.18 -9.29
CA ASN A 189 17.43 -14.31 -10.13
C ASN A 189 17.71 -13.04 -9.33
N TRP A 190 18.99 -12.78 -9.07
CA TRP A 190 19.47 -11.63 -8.31
C TRP A 190 20.39 -10.80 -9.20
N PHE A 191 19.85 -9.74 -9.80
CA PHE A 191 20.58 -8.83 -10.69
C PHE A 191 21.34 -9.57 -11.81
N GLY A 192 20.68 -10.56 -12.43
CA GLY A 192 21.24 -11.38 -13.51
C GLY A 192 21.97 -12.62 -13.05
N ALA A 193 22.33 -12.73 -11.76
CA ALA A 193 22.91 -13.95 -11.21
C ALA A 193 21.80 -14.92 -10.77
N THR A 194 21.94 -16.21 -11.07
CA THR A 194 20.94 -17.22 -10.68
C THR A 194 21.40 -18.00 -9.46
N LEU A 195 20.57 -18.00 -8.43
CA LEU A 195 20.73 -18.76 -7.20
C LEU A 195 19.73 -19.91 -7.18
N ALA A 196 20.24 -21.14 -7.07
CA ALA A 196 19.41 -22.32 -6.81
C ALA A 196 19.42 -22.59 -5.31
N CYS A 197 18.25 -22.60 -4.69
CA CYS A 197 18.08 -22.52 -3.24
C CYS A 197 17.14 -23.62 -2.71
N THR A 198 17.42 -24.07 -1.49
CA THR A 198 16.51 -24.93 -0.70
C THR A 198 16.26 -24.28 0.65
N ARG A 199 15.01 -24.35 1.13
CA ARG A 199 14.66 -23.88 2.48
C ARG A 199 15.47 -24.64 3.52
N ARG A 200 15.98 -23.92 4.52
CA ARG A 200 16.67 -24.48 5.69
C ARG A 200 15.70 -24.80 6.81
#